data_AF-E9AHB4-F1
#
_entry.id   AF-E9AHB4-F1
#
_cell.length_a   1.000
_cell.length_b   1.000
_cell.length_c   1.000
_cell.angle_alpha   90.00
_cell.angle_beta   90.00
_cell.angle_gamma   90.00
#
_symmetry.space_group_name_H-M   'P 1'
#
loop_
_entity.id
_entity.type
_entity.pdbx_description
1 polymer ?
#
loop_
_entity_poly.entity_id
_entity_poly.type
_entity_poly.pdbx_seq_one_letter_code
_entity_poly.pdbx_strand_id
1 'polypeptide(L)' 'MSSTFTALDDLEREMNRYLNDTQATGCGDIGPVLFHSARVQMEIQDLSQRVQQKSIALEDRARSS' A
#
# COMPACT_ATOMS: atom_id res chain seq x y z
N MET A 1 -6.23 -12.74 -4.82
CA MET A 1 -5.19 -11.70 -4.66
C MET A 1 -5.64 -10.78 -3.54
N SER A 2 -4.74 -10.37 -2.63
CA SER A 2 -5.07 -9.42 -1.56
C SER A 2 -5.25 -8.02 -2.12
N SER A 3 -6.03 -7.15 -1.47
CA SER A 3 -6.22 -5.74 -1.87
C SER A 3 -4.88 -5.02 -2.06
N THR A 4 -3.90 -5.31 -1.19
CA THR A 4 -2.60 -4.64 -1.18
C THR A 4 -1.76 -4.97 -2.41
N PHE A 5 -1.93 -6.15 -2.99
CA PHE A 5 -1.24 -6.51 -4.22
C PHE A 5 -1.77 -5.65 -5.39
N THR A 6 -3.08 -5.51 -5.49
CA THR A 6 -3.72 -4.63 -6.48
C THR A 6 -3.32 -3.16 -6.29
N ALA A 7 -3.17 -2.71 -5.04
CA ALA A 7 -2.74 -1.34 -4.76
C ALA A 7 -1.28 -1.06 -5.17
N LEU A 8 -0.38 -2.04 -5.02
CA LEU A 8 1.01 -1.95 -5.49
C LEU A 8 1.10 -1.99 -7.02
N ASP A 9 0.33 -2.87 -7.67
CA ASP A 9 0.27 -2.93 -9.14
C ASP A 9 -0.27 -1.61 -9.73
N ASP A 10 -1.29 -1.02 -9.10
CA ASP A 10 -1.82 0.29 -9.49
C ASP A 10 -0.77 1.39 -9.30
N LEU A 11 -0.03 1.38 -8.18
CA LEU A 11 1.05 2.35 -7.95
C LEU A 11 2.16 2.22 -8.99
N GLU A 12 2.60 1.00 -9.30
CA GLU A 12 3.60 0.72 -10.33
C GLU A 12 3.13 1.25 -11.69
N ARG A 13 1.87 1.00 -12.06
CA ARG A 13 1.29 1.51 -13.30
C ARG A 13 1.33 3.02 -13.37
N GLU A 14 0.91 3.72 -12.31
CA GLU A 14 0.92 5.19 -12.28
C GLU A 14 2.35 5.76 -12.27
N MET A 15 3.30 5.08 -11.61
CA MET A 15 4.72 5.47 -11.66
C MET A 15 5.28 5.36 -13.09
N ASN A 16 5.02 4.24 -13.76
CA ASN A 16 5.45 4.04 -15.14
C ASN A 16 4.81 5.08 -16.07
N ARG A 17 3.52 5.40 -15.87
CA ARG A 17 2.84 6.45 -16.61
C ARG A 17 3.47 7.82 -16.39
N TYR A 18 3.67 8.21 -15.13
CA TYR A 18 4.33 9.47 -14.78
C TYR A 18 5.72 9.61 -15.43
N LEU A 19 6.53 8.56 -15.36
CA LEU A 19 7.86 8.55 -15.97
C LEU A 19 7.80 8.63 -17.49
N ASN A 20 6.92 7.86 -18.14
CA ASN A 20 6.74 7.89 -19.58
C ASN A 20 6.26 9.27 -20.08
N ASP A 21 5.28 9.86 -19.39
CA ASP A 21 4.74 11.19 -19.75
C ASP A 21 5.82 12.28 -19.54
N THR A 22 6.59 12.19 -18.45
CA THR A 22 7.72 13.10 -18.20
C THR A 22 8.79 12.98 -19.28
N GLN A 23 9.13 11.76 -19.70
CA GLN A 23 10.12 11.52 -20.77
C GLN A 23 9.62 12.00 -22.13
N ALA A 24 8.34 11.78 -22.45
CA ALA A 24 7.78 12.11 -23.75
C ALA A 24 7.47 13.62 -23.92
N THR A 25 7.10 14.31 -22.83
CA THR A 25 6.57 15.68 -22.92
C THR A 25 7.35 16.71 -22.09
N GLY A 26 8.27 16.26 -21.23
CA GLY A 26 8.95 17.11 -20.24
C GLY A 26 8.09 17.45 -19.01
N CYS A 27 6.85 16.96 -18.95
CA CYS A 27 5.93 17.18 -17.83
C CYS A 27 5.14 15.90 -17.53
N GLY A 28 5.23 15.39 -16.31
CA GLY A 28 4.40 14.27 -15.84
C GLY A 28 3.54 14.71 -14.67
N ASP A 29 2.31 14.22 -14.60
CA ASP A 29 1.45 14.41 -13.43
C ASP A 29 1.82 13.39 -12.35
N ILE A 30 2.42 13.87 -11.26
CA ILE A 30 2.80 13.05 -10.10
C ILE A 30 1.61 12.79 -9.16
N GLY A 31 0.50 13.51 -9.32
CA GLY A 31 -0.68 13.42 -8.45
C GLY A 31 -1.19 11.98 -8.28
N PRO A 32 -1.42 11.22 -9.37
CA PRO A 32 -1.82 9.81 -9.28
C PRO A 32 -0.85 8.93 -8.49
N VAL A 33 0.47 9.12 -8.67
CA VAL A 33 1.51 8.38 -7.93
C VAL A 33 1.40 8.65 -6.43
N LEU A 34 1.24 9.92 -6.03
CA LEU A 34 1.09 10.30 -4.63
C LEU A 34 -0.19 9.71 -4.02
N PHE A 35 -1.30 9.76 -4.76
CA PHE A 35 -2.57 9.20 -4.32
C PHE A 35 -2.47 7.68 -4.09
N HIS A 36 -1.92 6.93 -5.05
CA HIS A 36 -1.76 5.48 -4.92
C HIS A 36 -0.74 5.11 -3.84
N SER A 37 0.33 5.91 -3.65
CA SER A 37 1.28 5.73 -2.55
C SER A 37 0.60 5.86 -1.19
N ALA A 38 -0.24 6.89 -0.99
CA ALA A 38 -0.99 7.07 0.23
C ALA A 38 -1.96 5.91 0.50
N ARG A 39 -2.62 5.39 -0.55
CA ARG A 39 -3.49 4.21 -0.44
C ARG A 39 -2.73 2.97 0.02
N VAL A 40 -1.58 2.67 -0.59
CA VAL A 40 -0.72 1.55 -0.16
C VAL A 40 -0.29 1.71 1.30
N GLN A 41 0.09 2.91 1.71
CA GLN A 41 0.46 3.19 3.11
C GLN A 41 -0.69 2.90 4.09
N MET A 42 -1.92 3.32 3.77
CA MET A 42 -3.09 3.04 4.61
C MET A 42 -3.37 1.53 4.72
N GLU A 43 -3.26 0.79 3.61
CA GLU A 43 -3.47 -0.67 3.64
C GLU A 43 -2.40 -1.40 4.46
N ILE A 44 -1.14 -0.98 4.37
CA ILE A 44 -0.06 -1.52 5.20
C ILE A 44 -0.30 -1.23 6.68
N GLN A 45 -0.79 -0.02 7.00
CA GLN A 45 -1.13 0.35 8.37
C GLN A 45 -2.29 -0.49 8.93
N ASP A 46 -3.37 -0.67 8.17
CA ASP A 46 -4.49 -1.55 8.57
C ASP A 46 -4.02 -2.97 8.82
N LEU A 47 -3.23 -3.53 7.89
CA LEU A 47 -2.70 -4.88 8.03
C LEU A 47 -1.81 -5.01 9.27
N SER A 48 -0.95 -4.02 9.52
CA SER A 48 -0.07 -4.00 10.69
C SER A 48 -0.86 -3.99 11.99
N GLN A 49 -1.93 -3.18 12.08
CA GLN A 49 -2.80 -3.14 13.24
C GLN A 49 -3.51 -4.47 13.47
N ARG A 50 -4.02 -5.11 12.41
CA ARG A 50 -4.69 -6.41 12.50
C ARG A 50 -3.74 -7.52 12.94
N VAL A 51 -2.49 -7.49 12.46
CA VAL A 51 -1.44 -8.43 12.90
C VAL A 51 -1.11 -8.21 14.38
N GLN A 52 -0.95 -6.96 14.84
CA GLN A 52 -0.71 -6.63 16.24
C GLN A 52 -1.86 -7.10 17.15
N GLN A 53 -3.12 -6.81 16.78
CA GLN A 53 -4.30 -7.27 17.52
C GLN A 53 -4.35 -8.79 17.62
N LYS A 54 -4.02 -9.50 16.53
CA LYS A 54 -3.98 -10.96 16.53
C LYS A 54 -2.84 -11.50 17.38
N SER A 55 -1.68 -10.84 17.39
CA SER A 55 -0.56 -11.20 18.28
C SER A 55 -0.97 -11.11 19.74
N ILE A 56 -1.57 -9.99 20.15
CA ILE A 56 -2.07 -9.78 21.52
C ILE A 56 -3.07 -10.87 21.91
N ALA A 57 -4.06 -11.14 21.05
CA ALA A 57 -5.06 -12.17 21.32
C ALA A 57 -4.47 -13.58 21.47
N LEU A 58 -3.40 -13.89 20.73
CA LEU A 58 -2.70 -15.17 20.84
C LEU A 58 -1.88 -15.25 22.14
N GLU A 59 -1.20 -14.17 22.53
CA GLU A 59 -0.46 -14.08 23.79
C GLU A 59 -1.40 -14.21 25.00
N ASP A 60 -2.54 -13.53 24.99
CA ASP A 60 -3.54 -13.62 26.05
C ASP A 60 -4.13 -15.04 26.15
N ARG A 61 -4.40 -15.69 25.01
CA ARG A 61 -4.85 -17.08 24.98
C ARG A 61 -3.79 -18.04 25.53
N ALA A 62 -2.52 -17.82 25.21
CA ALA A 62 -1.41 -18.64 25.71
C ALA A 62 -1.19 -18.47 27.21
N ARG A 63 -1.49 -17.30 27.79
CA ARG A 63 -1.42 -17.04 29.23
C ARG A 63 -2.60 -17.59 30.03
N SER A 64 -3.74 -17.78 29.37
CA SER A 64 -4.98 -18.27 29.97
C SER A 64 -5.21 -19.78 29.78
N SER A 65 -4.32 -20.47 29.07
CA SER A 65 -4.29 -21.93 28.91
C SER A 65 -3.26 -22.54 29.85
#